data_AF-A0A557SUJ8-F1
#
_entry.id   AF-A0A557SUJ8-F1
#
_cell.length_a   1.000
_cell.length_b   1.000
_cell.length_c   1.000
_cell.angle_alpha   90.00
_cell.angle_beta   90.00
_cell.angle_gamma   90.00
#
_symmetry.space_group_name_H-M   'P 1'
#
loop_
_entity.id
_entity.type
_entity.pdbx_description
1 polymer ?
#
loop_
_entity_poly.entity_id
_entity_poly.type
_entity_poly.pdbx_seq_one_letter_code
_entity_poly.pdbx_strand_id
1 'polypeptide(L)'
;MKESLYFDEESELLQNEIPQSNSCMIKISFSLDFDIGQSYVTSKIEDRDGNIRKLNIQPGTRGIKLQSDLIRVKNKDAVLPSHVYVRTTLKDGKTLVRKLPIIGTSDWLLIFEEDLCVLAVKGQYEEIEILG
;
A
#
# COMPACT_ATOMS: atom_id res chain seq x y z
N MET A 1 22.90 -10.76 17.35
CA MET A 1 22.73 -9.98 16.11
C MET A 1 21.42 -9.23 16.25
N LYS A 2 21.36 -7.91 16.00
CA LYS A 2 20.06 -7.22 15.94
C LYS A 2 19.34 -7.81 14.72
N GLU A 3 18.23 -8.50 14.93
CA GLU A 3 17.31 -8.78 13.84
C GLU A 3 16.84 -7.43 13.30
N SER A 4 16.99 -7.21 11.99
CA SER A 4 16.53 -5.98 11.35
C SER A 4 15.01 -5.89 11.47
N LEU A 5 14.50 -4.75 11.93
CA LEU A 5 13.08 -4.44 11.99
C LEU A 5 12.48 -4.20 10.59
N TYR A 6 13.33 -3.98 9.59
CA TYR A 6 12.95 -3.64 8.23
C TYR A 6 13.36 -4.73 7.25
N PHE A 7 12.56 -4.88 6.19
CA PHE A 7 12.82 -5.84 5.12
C PHE A 7 14.13 -5.54 4.37
N ASP A 8 14.40 -4.25 4.12
CA ASP A 8 15.59 -3.74 3.44
C ASP A 8 15.96 -2.32 3.90
N GLU A 9 17.09 -1.82 3.40
CA GLU A 9 17.59 -0.46 3.70
C GLU A 9 16.65 0.63 3.18
N GLU A 10 15.99 0.42 2.02
CA GLU A 10 14.99 1.36 1.48
C GLU A 10 13.85 1.55 2.48
N SER A 11 13.36 0.46 3.08
CA SER A 11 12.28 0.49 4.05
C SER A 11 12.65 1.25 5.32
N GLU A 12 13.89 1.07 5.81
CA GLU A 12 14.39 1.78 6.99
C GLU A 12 14.47 3.30 6.75
N LEU A 13 14.98 3.70 5.58
CA LEU A 13 15.08 5.11 5.20
C LEU A 13 13.70 5.75 5.07
N LEU A 14 12.79 5.10 4.33
CA LEU A 14 11.47 5.64 4.04
C LEU A 14 10.55 5.69 5.26
N GLN A 15 10.74 4.82 6.25
CA GLN A 15 9.92 4.82 7.46
C GLN A 15 9.93 6.18 8.18
N ASN A 16 11.08 6.87 8.16
CA ASN A 16 11.22 8.19 8.79
C ASN A 16 10.57 9.32 7.98
N GLU A 17 10.22 9.08 6.72
CA GLU A 17 9.52 10.04 5.86
C GLU A 17 7.99 9.91 5.93
N ILE A 18 7.47 8.79 6.45
CA ILE A 18 6.03 8.56 6.52
C ILE A 18 5.37 9.66 7.35
N PRO A 19 4.35 10.36 6.80
CA PRO A 19 3.64 11.39 7.55
C PRO A 19 3.00 10.80 8.81
N GLN A 20 2.96 11.61 9.89
CA GLN A 20 2.28 11.17 11.11
C GLN A 20 0.80 10.89 10.84
N SER A 21 0.22 9.93 11.56
CA SER A 21 -1.13 9.44 11.29
C SER A 21 -2.21 10.53 11.30
N ASN A 22 -2.00 11.64 12.02
CA ASN A 22 -2.98 12.73 12.12
C ASN A 22 -2.86 13.75 10.97
N SER A 23 -1.78 13.68 10.19
CA SER A 23 -1.51 14.54 9.03
C SER A 23 -1.70 13.83 7.69
N CYS A 24 -2.02 12.52 7.70
CA CYS A 24 -2.28 11.75 6.48
C CYS A 24 -3.62 12.18 5.85
N MET A 25 -3.57 12.62 4.59
CA MET A 25 -4.73 12.79 3.73
C MET A 25 -5.30 11.45 3.26
N ILE A 26 -4.44 10.45 3.07
CA ILE A 26 -4.81 9.08 2.70
C ILE A 26 -4.35 8.17 3.83
N LYS A 27 -5.30 7.45 4.44
CA LYS A 27 -5.01 6.38 5.38
C LYS A 27 -5.96 5.22 5.16
N ILE A 28 -5.42 4.11 4.70
CA ILE A 28 -6.19 2.90 4.45
C ILE A 28 -5.40 1.73 5.02
N SER A 29 -6.05 0.87 5.80
CA SER A 29 -5.49 -0.35 6.40
C SER A 29 -6.35 -1.53 5.94
N PHE A 30 -5.73 -2.67 5.65
CA PHE A 30 -6.45 -3.84 5.16
C PHE A 30 -6.00 -5.12 5.87
N SER A 31 -6.96 -5.99 6.19
CA SER A 31 -6.73 -7.41 6.45
C SER A 31 -6.83 -8.16 5.12
N LEU A 32 -5.87 -9.03 4.83
CA LEU A 32 -5.66 -9.56 3.48
C LEU A 32 -5.99 -11.04 3.38
N ASP A 33 -6.90 -11.36 2.47
CA ASP A 33 -7.12 -12.70 1.93
C ASP A 33 -6.92 -12.63 0.41
N PHE A 34 -5.83 -13.21 -0.08
CA PHE A 34 -5.34 -13.02 -1.44
C PHE A 34 -5.80 -14.14 -2.38
N ASP A 35 -6.31 -13.75 -3.54
CA ASP A 35 -6.47 -14.61 -4.71
C ASP A 35 -5.31 -14.36 -5.67
N ILE A 36 -4.52 -15.41 -5.94
CA ILE A 36 -3.22 -15.32 -6.62
C ILE A 36 -3.38 -15.69 -8.10
N GLY A 37 -3.11 -14.74 -8.99
CA GLY A 37 -2.97 -14.98 -10.42
C GLY A 37 -1.51 -15.26 -10.82
N GLN A 38 -1.28 -15.67 -12.07
CA GLN A 38 0.08 -16.00 -12.56
C GLN A 38 1.09 -14.84 -12.52
N SER A 39 0.62 -13.58 -12.57
CA SER A 39 1.46 -12.38 -12.65
C SER A 39 0.98 -11.21 -11.79
N TYR A 40 0.01 -11.45 -10.91
CA TYR A 40 -0.56 -10.43 -10.03
C TYR A 40 -1.24 -11.10 -8.85
N VAL A 41 -1.49 -10.31 -7.80
CA VAL A 41 -2.28 -10.73 -6.66
C VAL A 41 -3.47 -9.81 -6.51
N THR A 42 -4.66 -10.39 -6.41
CA THR A 42 -5.87 -9.65 -6.09
C THR A 42 -6.35 -9.95 -4.68
N SER A 43 -6.94 -8.99 -4.00
CA SER A 43 -7.63 -9.23 -2.74
C SER A 43 -8.92 -8.43 -2.68
N LYS A 44 -9.96 -9.04 -2.11
CA LYS A 44 -11.09 -8.28 -1.57
C LYS A 44 -10.69 -7.82 -0.19
N ILE A 45 -10.69 -6.52 0.01
CA ILE A 45 -10.26 -5.89 1.24
C ILE A 45 -11.43 -5.10 1.82
N GLU A 46 -11.57 -5.10 3.13
CA GLU A 46 -12.56 -4.27 3.81
C GLU A 46 -11.85 -3.02 4.36
N ASP A 47 -12.35 -1.83 4.05
CA ASP A 47 -11.87 -0.60 4.66
C ASP A 47 -12.45 -0.40 6.06
N ARG A 48 -11.97 0.61 6.80
CA ARG A 48 -12.41 0.88 8.18
C ARG A 48 -13.88 1.28 8.30
N ASP A 49 -14.52 1.66 7.20
CA ASP A 49 -15.96 1.98 7.16
C ASP A 49 -16.81 0.76 6.76
N GLY A 50 -16.20 -0.42 6.58
CA GLY A 50 -16.88 -1.66 6.19
C GLY A 50 -17.13 -1.80 4.69
N ASN A 51 -16.54 -0.95 3.84
CA ASN A 51 -16.72 -1.09 2.40
C ASN A 51 -15.76 -2.14 1.84
N ILE A 52 -16.28 -3.03 1.00
CA ILE A 52 -15.48 -4.01 0.26
C ILE A 52 -14.86 -3.31 -0.96
N ARG A 53 -13.53 -3.33 -1.02
CA ARG A 53 -12.71 -2.82 -2.12
C ARG A 53 -11.95 -3.96 -2.79
N LYS A 54 -11.39 -3.69 -3.97
CA LYS A 54 -10.51 -4.61 -4.68
C LYS A 54 -9.12 -4.00 -4.77
N LEU A 55 -8.14 -4.73 -4.25
CA LEU A 55 -6.72 -4.45 -4.41
C LEU A 55 -6.15 -5.37 -5.49
N ASN A 56 -5.34 -4.81 -6.38
CA ASN A 56 -4.47 -5.57 -7.27
C ASN A 56 -3.02 -5.10 -7.07
N ILE A 57 -2.12 -6.04 -6.85
CA ILE A 57 -0.68 -5.81 -6.76
C ILE A 57 -0.03 -6.58 -7.91
N GLN A 58 0.79 -5.92 -8.71
CA GLN A 58 1.47 -6.53 -9.85
C GLN A 58 2.87 -5.93 -10.06
N PRO A 59 3.77 -6.64 -10.76
CA PRO A 59 5.04 -6.08 -11.15
C PRO A 59 4.85 -4.99 -12.22
N GLY A 60 5.86 -4.14 -12.38
CA GLY A 60 5.87 -3.08 -13.40
C GLY A 60 6.55 -1.80 -12.94
N THR A 61 6.36 -0.72 -13.71
CA THR A 61 6.86 0.61 -13.34
C THR A 61 6.22 1.06 -12.03
N ARG A 62 7.06 1.37 -11.03
CA ARG A 62 6.62 1.73 -9.67
C ARG A 62 5.57 2.84 -9.69
N GLY A 63 4.42 2.57 -9.09
CA GLY A 63 3.33 3.54 -9.01
C GLY A 63 2.05 2.99 -8.37
N ILE A 64 1.12 3.88 -8.10
CA ILE A 64 -0.19 3.53 -7.58
C ILE A 64 -1.31 4.26 -8.34
N LYS A 65 -2.40 3.54 -8.64
CA LYS A 65 -3.67 4.15 -9.02
C LYS A 65 -4.65 4.01 -7.87
N LEU A 66 -5.13 5.15 -7.38
CA LEU A 66 -6.06 5.19 -6.26
C LEU A 66 -7.50 4.97 -6.73
N GLN A 67 -8.32 4.35 -5.88
CA GLN A 67 -9.74 4.34 -6.11
C GLN A 67 -10.31 5.74 -5.86
N SER A 68 -11.11 6.25 -6.79
CA SER A 68 -11.60 7.63 -6.80
C SER A 68 -12.32 8.05 -5.51
N ASP A 69 -12.97 7.10 -4.84
CA ASP A 69 -13.75 7.29 -3.61
C ASP A 69 -12.95 7.05 -2.32
N LEU A 70 -11.73 6.49 -2.40
CA LEU A 70 -10.77 6.43 -1.28
C LEU A 70 -10.16 7.80 -1.00
N ILE A 71 -10.19 8.69 -1.99
CA ILE A 71 -9.68 10.03 -1.85
C ILE A 71 -10.74 10.86 -1.13
N ARG A 72 -10.67 10.91 0.20
CA ARG A 72 -11.43 11.86 1.02
C ARG A 72 -10.85 13.26 0.84
N VAL A 73 -11.02 13.84 -0.35
CA VAL A 73 -10.75 15.26 -0.54
C VAL A 73 -11.82 16.01 0.24
N LYS A 74 -11.51 16.46 1.47
CA LYS A 74 -12.42 17.32 2.26
C LYS A 74 -12.79 18.61 1.50
N ASN A 75 -11.99 18.96 0.49
CA ASN A 75 -12.15 20.15 -0.33
C ASN A 75 -11.99 19.74 -1.79
N LYS A 76 -12.94 20.05 -2.70
CA LYS A 76 -12.87 19.62 -4.11
C LYS A 76 -11.60 20.10 -4.84
N ASP A 77 -10.93 21.12 -4.29
CA ASP A 77 -9.70 21.72 -4.81
C ASP A 77 -8.41 21.21 -4.13
N ALA A 78 -8.46 20.24 -3.19
CA ALA A 78 -7.24 19.80 -2.55
C ALA A 78 -6.38 18.98 -3.52
N VAL A 79 -5.12 19.41 -3.66
CA VAL A 79 -4.13 18.76 -4.50
C VAL A 79 -3.77 17.43 -3.86
N LEU A 80 -4.02 16.34 -4.59
CA LEU A 80 -3.54 15.01 -4.21
C LEU A 80 -2.02 15.03 -3.99
N PRO A 81 -1.50 14.28 -2.98
CA PRO A 81 -0.07 14.18 -2.82
C PRO A 81 0.54 13.54 -4.07
N SER A 82 1.75 13.93 -4.47
CA SER A 82 2.37 13.37 -5.69
C SER A 82 2.74 11.89 -5.53
N HIS A 83 2.73 11.37 -4.31
CA HIS A 83 3.15 10.04 -3.92
C HIS A 83 2.45 9.61 -2.63
N VAL A 84 2.46 8.32 -2.37
CA VAL A 84 2.05 7.70 -1.11
C VAL A 84 3.14 6.74 -0.63
N TYR A 85 3.11 6.42 0.65
CA TYR A 85 3.88 5.37 1.28
C TYR A 85 2.99 4.15 1.46
N VAL A 86 3.42 3.03 0.90
CA VAL A 86 2.82 1.72 1.14
C VAL A 86 3.65 1.04 2.22
N ARG A 87 3.08 0.88 3.41
CA ARG A 87 3.69 0.19 4.55
C ARG A 87 3.06 -1.18 4.69
N THR A 88 3.87 -2.23 4.70
CA THR A 88 3.40 -3.61 4.84
C THR A 88 4.09 -4.25 6.05
N THR A 89 3.29 -4.78 6.96
CA THR A 89 3.76 -5.63 8.06
C THR A 89 3.81 -7.06 7.56
N LEU A 90 4.98 -7.69 7.65
CA LEU A 90 5.20 -9.07 7.25
C LEU A 90 5.00 -10.02 8.44
N LYS A 91 4.66 -11.28 8.16
CA LYS A 91 4.44 -12.34 9.16
C LYS A 91 5.65 -12.63 10.05
N ASP A 92 6.85 -12.30 9.60
CA ASP A 92 8.08 -12.42 10.41
C ASP A 92 8.35 -11.19 11.29
N GLY A 93 7.40 -10.24 11.34
CA GLY A 93 7.46 -9.01 12.12
C GLY A 93 8.21 -7.87 11.44
N LYS A 94 8.80 -8.08 10.26
CA LYS A 94 9.51 -7.02 9.54
C LYS A 94 8.55 -6.06 8.83
N THR A 95 8.99 -4.83 8.66
CA THR A 95 8.26 -3.81 7.90
C THR A 95 8.89 -3.60 6.53
N LEU A 96 8.06 -3.62 5.49
CA LEU A 96 8.39 -3.20 4.14
C LEU A 96 7.75 -1.84 3.86
N VAL A 97 8.52 -0.86 3.38
CA VAL A 97 8.01 0.46 2.99
C VAL A 97 8.39 0.77 1.55
N ARG A 98 7.43 1.25 0.77
CA ARG A 98 7.64 1.72 -0.60
C ARG A 98 6.98 3.07 -0.82
N LYS A 99 7.74 4.01 -1.38
CA LYS A 99 7.24 5.32 -1.81
C LYS A 99 6.83 5.24 -3.26
N LEU A 100 5.52 5.31 -3.54
CA LEU A 100 4.95 5.11 -4.86
C LEU A 100 4.34 6.41 -5.40
N PRO A 101 4.70 6.85 -6.62
CA PRO A 101 4.04 7.98 -7.25
C PRO A 101 2.57 7.67 -7.53
N ILE A 102 1.69 8.65 -7.33
CA ILE A 102 0.30 8.54 -7.77
C ILE A 102 0.27 8.79 -9.28
N ILE A 103 -0.05 7.74 -10.05
CA ILE A 103 -0.05 7.78 -11.51
C ILE A 103 -1.45 7.91 -12.12
N GLY A 104 -2.48 8.02 -11.27
CA GLY A 104 -3.85 8.28 -11.67
C GLY A 104 -4.88 7.69 -10.71
N THR A 105 -6.12 7.61 -11.18
CA THR A 105 -7.23 6.97 -10.49
C THR A 105 -7.76 5.79 -11.31
N SER A 106 -8.44 4.86 -10.64
CA SER A 106 -9.13 3.72 -11.27
C SER A 106 -10.31 3.25 -10.41
N ASP A 107 -11.13 2.35 -10.95
CA ASP A 107 -12.24 1.74 -10.17
C ASP A 107 -11.74 0.77 -9.10
N TRP A 108 -10.49 0.31 -9.20
CA TRP A 108 -9.80 -0.55 -8.23
C TRP A 108 -8.59 0.18 -7.67
N LEU A 109 -8.09 -0.30 -6.54
CA LEU A 109 -6.79 0.10 -6.02
C LEU A 109 -5.71 -0.74 -6.71
N LEU A 110 -4.83 -0.11 -7.49
CA LEU A 110 -3.79 -0.80 -8.26
C LEU A 110 -2.41 -0.38 -7.79
N ILE A 111 -1.59 -1.34 -7.36
CA ILE A 111 -0.21 -1.15 -6.94
C ILE A 111 0.72 -1.84 -7.94
N PHE A 112 1.65 -1.07 -8.49
CA PHE A 112 2.70 -1.56 -9.37
C PHE A 112 4.02 -1.53 -8.59
N GLU A 113 4.47 -2.69 -8.09
CA GLU A 113 5.71 -2.81 -7.30
C GLU A 113 6.11 -4.29 -7.19
N GLU A 114 7.37 -4.57 -7.52
CA GLU A 114 7.89 -5.94 -7.67
C GLU A 114 7.95 -6.70 -6.33
N ASP A 115 8.57 -6.11 -5.31
CA ASP A 115 8.80 -6.76 -4.02
C ASP A 115 7.48 -7.01 -3.29
N LEU A 116 6.57 -6.02 -3.33
CA LEU A 116 5.22 -6.16 -2.83
C LEU A 116 4.52 -7.33 -3.53
N CYS A 117 4.55 -7.39 -4.86
CA CYS A 117 3.90 -8.48 -5.59
C CYS A 117 4.49 -9.85 -5.19
N VAL A 118 5.82 -9.99 -5.17
CA VAL A 118 6.49 -11.26 -4.82
C VAL A 118 6.14 -11.71 -3.40
N LEU A 119 6.13 -10.80 -2.44
CA LEU A 119 5.81 -11.12 -1.04
C LEU A 119 4.32 -11.44 -0.86
N ALA A 120 3.44 -10.82 -1.65
CA ALA A 120 2.00 -11.10 -1.64
C ALA A 120 1.73 -12.51 -2.19
N VAL A 121 2.38 -12.89 -3.31
CA VAL A 121 2.31 -14.25 -3.87
C VAL A 121 2.79 -15.30 -2.86
N LYS A 122 3.81 -14.97 -2.06
CA LYS A 122 4.33 -15.84 -1.00
C LYS A 122 3.46 -15.83 0.26
N GLY A 123 2.35 -15.09 0.28
CA GLY A 123 1.44 -14.99 1.42
C GLY A 123 2.12 -14.47 2.69
N GLN A 124 3.07 -13.54 2.56
CA GLN A 124 3.90 -13.07 3.68
C GLN A 124 3.30 -11.89 4.46
N TYR A 125 2.13 -11.39 4.06
CA TYR A 125 1.56 -10.18 4.62
C TYR A 125 0.73 -10.50 5.87
N GLU A 126 0.79 -9.59 6.83
CA GLU A 126 -0.12 -9.51 7.96
C GLU A 126 -1.05 -8.29 7.81
N GLU A 127 -0.49 -7.13 7.48
CA GLU A 127 -1.21 -5.88 7.25
C GLU A 127 -0.59 -5.10 6.09
N ILE A 128 -1.39 -4.37 5.32
CA ILE A 128 -0.92 -3.33 4.40
C ILE A 128 -1.64 -2.01 4.68
N GLU A 129 -0.87 -0.93 4.68
CA GLU A 129 -1.31 0.44 4.88
C GLU A 129 -0.84 1.36 3.74
N ILE A 130 -1.70 2.29 3.34
CA ILE A 130 -1.39 3.34 2.36
C ILE A 130 -1.51 4.70 3.04
N LEU A 131 -0.43 5.47 3.02
CA LEU A 131 -0.23 6.70 3.80
C LEU A 131 0.25 7.83 2.88
N GLY A 132 -0.45 8.94 2.80
CA GLY A 132 -0.08 10.10 1.97
C GLY A 132 -0.80 11.38 2.37
#